data_AF-A0A6J0VPJ4-F1
#
_entry.id   AF-A0A6J0VPJ4-F1
#
_cell.length_a   1.000
_cell.length_b   1.000
_cell.length_c   1.000
_cell.angle_alpha   90.00
_cell.angle_beta   90.00
_cell.angle_gamma   90.00
#
_symmetry.space_group_name_H-M   'P 1'
#
loop_
_entity.id
_entity.type
_entity.pdbx_description
1 polymer ?
#
loop_
_entity_poly.entity_id
_entity_poly.type
_entity_poly.pdbx_seq_one_letter_code
_entity_poly.pdbx_strand_id
1 'polypeptide(L)'
;MLESAELNFNADHGYLEGLVRGCKAGLLTRQDYVNLVQCENLEDLKIHLQTTDYGNFLANQAAPLTVSVIDTEMRKKLCREFEYFRNHSLEPLSTFFTYMTCSYMIDNVILLMNGALQSKPVKDILGKCHPLGHFTEMEAVNIAETPSDLFNAILVETPLAPFFQDCTSENALDELNIEILRNKLYKVPPIGQT
;
A
#
# COMPACT_ATOMS: atom_id res chain seq x y z
N MET A 1 33.18 -8.92 -4.47
CA MET A 1 31.89 -8.80 -5.17
C MET A 1 31.09 -7.55 -4.77
N LEU A 2 31.18 -7.06 -3.53
CA LEU A 2 30.49 -5.83 -3.09
C LEU A 2 31.02 -4.53 -3.74
N GLU A 3 32.34 -4.36 -3.91
CA GLU A 3 32.92 -3.13 -4.49
C GLU A 3 32.49 -2.85 -5.94
N SER A 4 32.21 -3.89 -6.74
CA SER A 4 31.71 -3.74 -8.12
C SER A 4 30.24 -3.31 -8.17
N ALA A 5 29.45 -3.71 -7.17
CA ALA A 5 28.03 -3.35 -7.10
C ALA A 5 27.84 -1.88 -6.73
N GLU A 6 28.65 -1.34 -5.81
CA GLU A 6 28.61 0.09 -5.44
C GLU A 6 29.00 1.01 -6.60
N LEU A 7 29.92 0.58 -7.47
CA LEU A 7 30.35 1.36 -8.64
C LEU A 7 29.26 1.50 -9.71
N ASN A 8 28.38 0.51 -9.85
CA ASN A 8 27.32 0.51 -10.86
C ASN A 8 25.95 0.91 -10.30
N PHE A 9 25.77 0.93 -8.97
CA PHE A 9 24.49 1.27 -8.32
C PHE A 9 23.90 2.60 -8.81
N ASN A 10 24.74 3.63 -8.93
CA ASN A 10 24.29 4.96 -9.33
C ASN A 10 23.83 5.04 -10.79
N ALA A 11 24.21 4.08 -11.64
CA ALA A 11 23.77 4.04 -13.04
C ALA A 11 22.25 3.82 -13.14
N ASP A 12 21.72 2.91 -12.31
CA ASP A 12 20.31 2.49 -12.37
C ASP A 12 19.46 3.03 -11.22
N HIS A 13 20.06 3.37 -10.07
CA HIS A 13 19.32 3.71 -8.84
C HIS A 13 19.69 5.05 -8.21
N GLY A 14 20.73 5.74 -8.70
CA GLY A 14 21.22 6.98 -8.08
C GLY A 14 20.18 8.12 -8.08
N TYR A 15 19.37 8.22 -9.15
CA TYR A 15 18.28 9.19 -9.23
C TYR A 15 17.22 8.95 -8.13
N LEU A 16 16.76 7.71 -8.00
CA LEU A 16 15.74 7.34 -7.01
C LEU A 16 16.29 7.48 -5.59
N GLU A 17 17.56 7.12 -5.35
CA GLU A 17 18.19 7.33 -4.05
C GLU A 17 18.19 8.81 -3.65
N GLY A 18 18.61 9.69 -4.56
CA GLY A 18 18.58 11.14 -4.35
C GLY A 18 17.18 11.64 -4.03
N LEU A 19 16.18 11.15 -4.76
CA LEU A 19 14.78 11.53 -4.55
C LEU A 19 14.25 11.04 -3.19
N VAL A 20 14.50 9.78 -2.79
CA VAL A 20 14.13 9.24 -1.47
C VAL A 20 14.78 10.04 -0.35
N ARG A 21 16.06 10.42 -0.51
CA ARG A 21 16.76 11.26 0.47
C ARG A 21 16.16 12.67 0.55
N GLY A 22 15.69 13.22 -0.57
CA GLY A 22 14.89 14.44 -0.61
C GLY A 22 13.59 14.30 0.18
N CYS A 23 12.80 13.25 -0.06
CA CYS A 23 11.58 12.96 0.70
C CYS A 23 11.86 12.82 2.21
N LYS A 24 12.99 12.20 2.58
CA LYS A 24 13.40 12.09 3.99
C LYS A 24 13.65 13.46 4.63
N ALA A 25 14.19 14.42 3.88
CA ALA A 25 14.43 15.78 4.39
C ALA A 25 13.12 16.54 4.69
N GLY A 26 12.02 16.16 4.03
CA GLY A 26 10.69 16.72 4.27
C GLY A 26 9.91 16.11 5.42
N LEU A 27 10.50 15.16 6.15
CA LEU A 27 9.88 14.64 7.37
C LEU A 27 9.84 15.73 8.45
N LEU A 28 8.69 15.82 9.13
CA LEU A 28 8.47 16.81 10.19
C LEU A 28 9.54 16.69 11.27
N THR A 29 10.17 17.82 11.56
CA THR A 29 11.17 17.94 12.61
C THR A 29 10.50 18.06 13.97
N ARG A 30 11.29 17.93 15.03
CA ARG A 30 10.81 18.16 16.40
C ARG A 30 10.18 19.55 16.57
N GLN A 31 10.72 20.58 15.90
CA GLN A 31 10.17 21.94 15.99
C GLN A 31 8.80 22.03 15.34
N ASP A 32 8.60 21.34 14.21
CA ASP A 32 7.30 21.30 13.53
C ASP A 32 6.24 20.67 14.43
N TYR A 33 6.57 19.54 15.09
CA TYR A 33 5.65 18.93 16.07
C TYR A 33 5.30 19.87 17.23
N VAL A 34 6.24 20.67 17.74
CA VAL A 34 5.94 21.66 18.79
C VAL A 34 4.93 22.70 18.30
N ASN A 35 5.05 23.15 17.05
CA ASN A 35 4.10 24.10 16.46
C ASN A 35 2.71 23.46 16.25
N LEU A 36 2.65 22.21 15.80
CA LEU A 36 1.39 21.49 15.58
C LEU A 36 0.60 21.26 16.89
N VAL A 37 1.30 21.05 18.02
CA VAL A 37 0.67 20.91 19.35
C VAL A 37 -0.02 22.21 19.80
N GLN A 38 0.41 23.37 19.30
CA GLN A 38 -0.14 24.67 19.67
C GLN A 38 -1.36 25.08 18.83
N CYS A 39 -1.76 24.28 17.84
CA CYS A 39 -2.93 24.56 17.00
C CYS A 39 -4.23 24.44 17.80
N GLU A 40 -5.16 25.39 17.65
CA GLU A 40 -6.44 25.37 18.36
C GLU A 40 -7.53 24.65 17.56
N ASN A 41 -7.40 24.64 16.23
CA ASN A 41 -8.35 24.01 15.32
C ASN A 41 -7.67 23.35 14.10
N LEU A 42 -8.44 22.65 13.27
CA LEU A 42 -7.93 21.93 12.10
C LEU A 42 -7.49 22.86 10.95
N GLU A 43 -7.97 24.09 10.89
CA GLU A 43 -7.50 25.06 9.89
C GLU A 43 -6.13 25.63 10.26
N ASP A 44 -5.87 25.85 11.56
CA ASP A 44 -4.51 26.21 12.03
C ASP A 44 -3.51 25.10 11.67
N LEU A 45 -3.91 23.83 11.89
CA LEU A 45 -3.10 22.67 11.53
C LEU A 45 -2.80 22.65 10.02
N LYS A 46 -3.81 22.92 9.18
CA LYS A 46 -3.64 23.01 7.74
C LYS A 46 -2.65 24.11 7.35
N ILE A 47 -2.78 25.31 7.92
CA ILE A 47 -1.88 26.45 7.64
C ILE A 47 -0.44 26.09 8.03
N HIS A 48 -0.23 25.47 9.20
CA HIS A 48 1.10 25.05 9.60
C HIS A 48 1.68 23.97 8.67
N LEU A 49 0.89 22.97 8.29
CA LEU A 49 1.33 21.95 7.33
C LEU A 49 1.67 22.55 5.96
N GLN A 50 0.99 23.62 5.52
CA GLN A 50 1.31 24.30 4.26
C GLN A 50 2.71 24.95 4.27
N THR A 51 3.24 25.30 5.44
CA THR A 51 4.60 25.84 5.56
C THR A 51 5.69 24.76 5.50
N THR A 52 5.29 23.49 5.57
CA THR A 52 6.19 22.32 5.46
C THR A 52 6.13 21.73 4.05
N ASP A 53 6.93 20.69 3.78
CA ASP A 53 6.96 19.97 2.50
C ASP A 53 5.64 19.24 2.15
N TYR A 54 4.68 19.18 3.09
CA TYR A 54 3.32 18.73 2.80
C TYR A 54 2.57 19.69 1.88
N GLY A 55 2.93 20.97 1.90
CA GLY A 55 2.43 22.00 1.00
C GLY A 55 0.90 22.08 0.96
N ASN A 56 0.38 22.40 -0.21
CA ASN A 56 -1.05 22.68 -0.42
C ASN A 56 -1.91 21.44 -0.70
N PHE A 57 -1.62 20.29 -0.05
CA PHE A 57 -2.35 19.04 -0.31
C PHE A 57 -3.84 19.11 0.06
N LEU A 58 -4.25 20.02 0.96
CA LEU A 58 -5.64 20.25 1.37
C LEU A 58 -6.30 21.46 0.69
N ALA A 59 -5.73 22.03 -0.38
CA ALA A 59 -6.25 23.25 -0.99
C ALA A 59 -7.64 23.09 -1.63
N ASN A 60 -7.95 21.91 -2.16
CA ASN A 60 -9.20 21.65 -2.88
C ASN A 60 -10.35 21.12 -1.99
N GLN A 61 -10.14 20.99 -0.68
CA GLN A 61 -11.15 20.46 0.24
C GLN A 61 -12.06 21.58 0.75
N ALA A 62 -13.37 21.41 0.58
CA ALA A 62 -14.38 22.32 1.09
C ALA A 62 -14.54 22.16 2.61
N ALA A 63 -14.74 23.28 3.32
CA ALA A 63 -15.04 23.26 4.75
C ALA A 63 -16.40 22.55 5.02
N PRO A 64 -16.57 21.82 6.14
CA PRO A 64 -15.63 21.69 7.26
C PRO A 64 -14.56 20.62 7.06
N LEU A 65 -13.31 20.95 7.41
CA LEU A 65 -12.21 19.99 7.43
C LEU A 65 -12.45 18.95 8.54
N THR A 66 -12.33 17.66 8.21
CA THR A 66 -12.47 16.57 9.18
C THR A 66 -11.18 15.77 9.25
N VAL A 67 -10.95 15.13 10.40
CA VAL A 67 -9.77 14.28 10.62
C VAL A 67 -9.67 13.16 9.58
N SER A 68 -10.81 12.58 9.18
CA SER A 68 -10.86 11.53 8.15
C SER A 68 -10.41 12.01 6.77
N VAL A 69 -10.76 13.24 6.39
CA VAL A 69 -10.30 13.84 5.13
C VAL A 69 -8.79 14.07 5.17
N ILE A 70 -8.25 14.55 6.29
CA ILE A 70 -6.81 14.76 6.44
C ILE A 70 -6.05 13.43 6.32
N ASP A 71 -6.46 12.38 7.05
CA ASP A 71 -5.84 11.05 6.97
C ASP A 71 -5.88 10.50 5.53
N THR A 72 -7.03 10.63 4.87
CA THR A 72 -7.22 10.15 3.51
C THR A 72 -6.30 10.86 2.52
N GLU A 73 -6.22 12.19 2.57
CA GLU A 73 -5.39 12.97 1.65
C GLU A 73 -3.89 12.81 1.93
N MET A 74 -3.49 12.71 3.21
CA MET A 74 -2.10 12.38 3.58
C MET A 74 -1.69 11.00 3.05
N ARG A 75 -2.55 10.00 3.22
CA ARG A 75 -2.32 8.65 2.69
C ARG A 75 -2.24 8.64 1.17
N LYS A 76 -3.13 9.36 0.48
CA LYS A 76 -3.08 9.51 -0.99
C LYS A 76 -1.78 10.14 -1.47
N LYS A 77 -1.29 11.19 -0.79
CA LYS A 77 0.01 11.80 -1.12
C LYS A 77 1.14 10.79 -1.01
N LEU A 78 1.22 10.06 0.10
CA LEU A 78 2.23 9.01 0.30
C LEU A 78 2.13 7.91 -0.78
N CYS A 79 0.92 7.46 -1.10
CA CYS A 79 0.71 6.43 -2.13
C CYS A 79 1.16 6.91 -3.51
N ARG A 80 0.87 8.16 -3.88
CA ARG A 80 1.32 8.74 -5.16
C ARG A 80 2.83 8.84 -5.24
N GLU A 81 3.49 9.25 -4.16
CA GLU A 81 4.95 9.30 -4.10
C GLU A 81 5.55 7.89 -4.23
N PHE A 82 5.00 6.90 -3.53
CA PHE A 82 5.44 5.50 -3.65
C PHE A 82 5.25 4.94 -5.07
N GLU A 83 4.10 5.20 -5.69
CA GLU A 83 3.80 4.78 -7.06
C GLU A 83 4.77 5.41 -8.05
N TYR A 84 5.16 6.67 -7.84
CA TYR A 84 6.21 7.31 -8.63
C TYR A 84 7.54 6.56 -8.54
N PHE A 85 7.98 6.18 -7.33
CA PHE A 85 9.20 5.38 -7.15
C PHE A 85 9.12 4.03 -7.86
N ARG A 86 7.98 3.34 -7.74
CA ARG A 86 7.76 2.04 -8.39
C ARG A 86 7.83 2.16 -9.92
N ASN A 87 7.18 3.16 -10.50
CA ASN A 87 7.12 3.36 -11.95
C ASN A 87 8.47 3.72 -12.58
N HIS A 88 9.39 4.29 -11.80
CA HIS A 88 10.73 4.67 -12.27
C HIS A 88 11.83 3.72 -11.79
N SER A 89 11.45 2.61 -11.13
CA SER A 89 12.40 1.60 -10.65
C SER A 89 12.70 0.57 -11.72
N LEU A 90 13.97 0.17 -11.79
CA LEU A 90 14.46 -0.94 -12.61
C LEU A 90 14.74 -2.15 -11.72
N GLU A 91 14.85 -3.34 -12.33
CA GLU A 91 15.30 -4.53 -11.62
C GLU A 91 16.71 -4.30 -11.03
N PRO A 92 17.00 -4.70 -9.78
CA PRO A 92 16.16 -5.50 -8.87
C PRO A 92 15.21 -4.69 -7.95
N LEU A 93 15.25 -3.36 -8.00
CA LEU A 93 14.50 -2.47 -7.11
C LEU A 93 12.98 -2.54 -7.34
N SER A 94 12.54 -2.72 -8.59
CA SER A 94 11.13 -2.94 -8.94
C SER A 94 10.53 -4.18 -8.26
N THR A 95 11.28 -5.28 -8.24
CA THR A 95 10.89 -6.50 -7.52
C THR A 95 10.81 -6.22 -6.02
N PHE A 96 11.76 -5.49 -5.45
CA PHE A 96 11.72 -5.10 -4.04
C PHE A 96 10.48 -4.28 -3.68
N PHE A 97 10.12 -3.28 -4.48
CA PHE A 97 8.89 -2.52 -4.26
C PHE A 97 7.64 -3.39 -4.40
N THR A 98 7.63 -4.35 -5.32
CA THR A 98 6.53 -5.31 -5.45
C THR A 98 6.36 -6.12 -4.16
N TYR A 99 7.44 -6.62 -3.57
CA TYR A 99 7.38 -7.30 -2.27
C TYR A 99 6.83 -6.42 -1.15
N MET A 100 7.17 -5.12 -1.12
CA MET A 100 6.59 -4.19 -0.15
C MET A 100 5.08 -4.04 -0.30
N THR A 101 4.56 -4.11 -1.53
CA THR A 101 3.12 -4.02 -1.80
C THR A 101 2.35 -5.32 -1.52
N CYS A 102 3.01 -6.48 -1.55
CA CYS A 102 2.35 -7.78 -1.35
C CYS A 102 1.56 -7.86 -0.03
N SER A 103 2.07 -7.29 1.06
CA SER A 103 1.37 -7.24 2.35
C SER A 103 0.02 -6.52 2.26
N TYR A 104 -0.03 -5.38 1.56
CA TYR A 104 -1.27 -4.64 1.33
C TYR A 104 -2.19 -5.35 0.33
N MET A 105 -1.62 -6.03 -0.67
CA MET A 105 -2.40 -6.82 -1.61
C MET A 105 -3.09 -7.98 -0.89
N ILE A 106 -2.39 -8.70 -0.01
CA ILE A 106 -2.97 -9.78 0.81
C ILE A 106 -4.13 -9.26 1.66
N ASP A 107 -3.93 -8.16 2.39
CA ASP A 107 -4.99 -7.57 3.23
C ASP A 107 -6.20 -7.14 2.38
N ASN A 108 -5.98 -6.60 1.17
CA ASN A 108 -7.05 -6.27 0.24
C ASN A 108 -7.79 -7.51 -0.31
N VAL A 109 -7.07 -8.59 -0.65
CA VAL A 109 -7.67 -9.84 -1.10
C VAL A 109 -8.54 -10.44 0.00
N ILE A 110 -8.02 -10.48 1.24
CA ILE A 110 -8.76 -10.91 2.43
C ILE A 110 -10.04 -10.08 2.61
N LEU A 111 -9.94 -8.76 2.46
CA LEU A 111 -11.07 -7.85 2.58
C LEU A 111 -12.13 -8.11 1.49
N LEU A 112 -11.71 -8.35 0.24
CA LEU A 112 -12.58 -8.68 -0.88
C LEU A 112 -13.28 -10.04 -0.67
N MET A 113 -12.57 -11.06 -0.19
CA MET A 113 -13.14 -12.38 0.12
C MET A 113 -14.19 -12.30 1.23
N ASN A 114 -13.90 -11.60 2.33
CA ASN A 114 -14.86 -11.36 3.42
C ASN A 114 -16.10 -10.60 2.91
N GLY A 115 -15.88 -9.63 2.01
CA GLY A 115 -16.95 -8.90 1.35
C GLY A 115 -17.86 -9.77 0.49
N ALA A 116 -17.27 -10.69 -0.29
CA ALA A 116 -18.00 -11.66 -1.10
C ALA A 116 -18.82 -12.63 -0.24
N LEU A 117 -18.25 -13.16 0.86
CA LEU A 117 -18.98 -14.02 1.82
C LEU A 117 -20.19 -13.31 2.43
N GLN A 118 -20.06 -12.01 2.73
CA GLN A 118 -21.13 -11.20 3.30
C GLN A 118 -22.10 -10.65 2.25
N SER A 119 -21.95 -11.02 0.97
CA SER A 119 -22.76 -10.54 -0.16
C SER A 119 -22.84 -9.00 -0.23
N LYS A 120 -21.77 -8.31 0.19
CA LYS A 120 -21.69 -6.85 0.13
C LYS A 120 -21.31 -6.41 -1.28
N PRO A 121 -21.85 -5.30 -1.78
CA PRO A 121 -21.49 -4.81 -3.11
C PRO A 121 -20.00 -4.47 -3.15
N VAL A 122 -19.30 -5.01 -4.17
CA VAL A 122 -17.85 -4.87 -4.37
C VAL A 122 -17.41 -3.40 -4.35
N LYS A 123 -18.24 -2.48 -4.87
CA LYS A 123 -17.98 -1.03 -4.85
C LYS A 123 -17.77 -0.46 -3.44
N ASP A 124 -18.52 -0.93 -2.45
CA ASP A 124 -18.40 -0.45 -1.06
C ASP A 124 -17.15 -1.00 -0.37
N ILE A 125 -16.68 -2.17 -0.83
CA ILE A 125 -15.47 -2.82 -0.33
C ILE A 125 -14.23 -2.22 -0.98
N LEU A 126 -14.28 -1.93 -2.30
CA LEU A 126 -13.21 -1.26 -3.03
C LEU A 126 -12.88 0.10 -2.43
N GLY A 127 -13.88 0.86 -1.97
CA GLY A 127 -13.67 2.12 -1.26
C GLY A 127 -12.92 2.00 0.07
N LYS A 128 -12.80 0.78 0.62
CA LYS A 128 -12.08 0.48 1.87
C LYS A 128 -10.74 -0.20 1.64
N CYS A 129 -10.42 -0.60 0.41
CA CYS A 129 -9.14 -1.20 0.08
C CYS A 129 -7.99 -0.18 0.24
N HIS A 130 -6.82 -0.67 0.64
CA HIS A 130 -5.63 0.15 0.75
C HIS A 130 -5.06 0.47 -0.65
N PRO A 131 -4.78 1.75 -0.99
CA PRO A 131 -4.35 2.12 -2.35
C PRO A 131 -3.05 1.45 -2.81
N LEU A 132 -2.10 1.20 -1.90
CA LEU A 132 -0.84 0.51 -2.23
C LEU A 132 -1.00 -0.96 -2.64
N GLY A 133 -2.12 -1.59 -2.26
CA GLY A 133 -2.42 -2.97 -2.62
C GLY A 133 -3.40 -3.08 -3.77
N HIS A 134 -3.58 -2.02 -4.57
CA HIS A 134 -4.47 -2.03 -5.73
C HIS A 134 -3.83 -2.79 -6.89
N PHE A 135 -4.63 -3.59 -7.60
CA PHE A 135 -4.23 -4.34 -8.77
C PHE A 135 -5.38 -4.33 -9.80
N THR A 136 -5.03 -4.43 -11.09
CA THR A 136 -5.95 -4.24 -12.22
C THR A 136 -7.16 -5.17 -12.17
N GLU A 137 -6.96 -6.38 -11.66
CA GLU A 137 -7.94 -7.45 -11.60
C GLU A 137 -8.96 -7.26 -10.46
N MET A 138 -8.81 -6.21 -9.63
CA MET A 138 -9.83 -5.82 -8.66
C MET A 138 -11.18 -5.49 -9.32
N GLU A 139 -11.19 -5.09 -10.59
CA GLU A 139 -12.44 -4.83 -11.33
C GLU A 139 -13.13 -6.13 -11.77
N ALA A 140 -12.36 -7.20 -12.02
CA ALA A 140 -12.87 -8.52 -12.38
C ALA A 140 -13.64 -9.19 -11.21
N VAL A 141 -13.40 -8.72 -9.98
CA VAL A 141 -14.15 -9.11 -8.78
C VAL A 141 -15.64 -8.84 -8.89
N ASN A 142 -16.07 -7.86 -9.69
CA ASN A 142 -17.50 -7.61 -9.93
C ASN A 142 -18.22 -8.76 -10.65
N ILE A 143 -17.47 -9.66 -11.30
CA ILE A 143 -18.01 -10.76 -12.12
C ILE A 143 -18.03 -12.07 -11.32
N ALA A 144 -17.24 -12.18 -10.25
CA ALA A 144 -17.13 -13.40 -9.47
C ALA A 144 -18.38 -13.61 -8.58
N GLU A 145 -19.12 -14.69 -8.82
CA GLU A 145 -20.31 -15.06 -8.05
C GLU A 145 -19.97 -15.84 -6.78
N THR A 146 -18.80 -16.49 -6.74
CA THR A 146 -18.34 -17.26 -5.56
C THR A 146 -16.99 -16.77 -5.04
N PRO A 147 -16.74 -16.86 -3.71
CA PRO A 147 -15.44 -16.55 -3.12
C PRO A 147 -14.29 -17.40 -3.69
N SER A 148 -14.57 -18.63 -4.12
CA SER A 148 -13.60 -19.54 -4.74
C SER A 148 -13.19 -19.08 -6.14
N ASP A 149 -14.16 -18.63 -6.96
CA ASP A 149 -13.87 -18.09 -8.29
C ASP A 149 -13.08 -16.78 -8.19
N LEU A 150 -13.44 -15.95 -7.20
CA LEU A 150 -12.71 -14.73 -6.86
C LEU A 150 -11.27 -15.03 -6.46
N PHE A 151 -11.06 -15.99 -5.58
CA PHE A 151 -9.74 -16.40 -5.11
C PHE A 151 -8.88 -16.92 -6.26
N ASN A 152 -9.42 -17.80 -7.10
CA ASN A 152 -8.71 -18.33 -8.26
C ASN A 152 -8.39 -17.25 -9.30
N ALA A 153 -9.32 -16.33 -9.58
CA ALA A 153 -9.08 -15.24 -10.52
C ALA A 153 -7.95 -14.31 -10.05
N ILE A 154 -7.89 -14.03 -8.74
CA ILE A 154 -6.86 -13.19 -8.15
C ILE A 154 -5.51 -13.92 -8.10
N LEU A 155 -5.48 -15.20 -7.73
CA LEU A 155 -4.22 -15.94 -7.57
C LEU A 155 -3.51 -16.24 -8.88
N VAL A 156 -4.21 -16.34 -10.00
CA VAL A 156 -3.60 -16.67 -11.30
C VAL A 156 -2.78 -15.50 -11.85
N GLU A 157 -3.24 -14.26 -11.64
CA GLU A 157 -2.68 -13.07 -12.29
C GLU A 157 -1.88 -12.17 -11.34
N THR A 158 -1.90 -12.44 -10.03
CA THR A 158 -1.14 -11.64 -9.04
C THR A 158 0.17 -12.31 -8.64
N PRO A 159 1.22 -11.54 -8.29
CA PRO A 159 2.47 -12.08 -7.74
C PRO A 159 2.29 -12.76 -6.36
N LEU A 160 1.05 -12.87 -5.88
CA LEU A 160 0.69 -13.55 -4.65
C LEU A 160 0.62 -15.07 -4.81
N ALA A 161 0.50 -15.59 -6.04
CA ALA A 161 0.36 -17.03 -6.30
C ALA A 161 1.30 -17.93 -5.47
N PRO A 162 2.62 -17.63 -5.36
CA PRO A 162 3.55 -18.47 -4.59
C PRO A 162 3.24 -18.52 -3.10
N PHE A 163 2.67 -17.45 -2.53
CA PHE A 163 2.38 -17.35 -1.10
C PHE A 163 1.15 -18.16 -0.70
N PHE A 164 0.23 -18.42 -1.63
CA PHE A 164 -1.02 -19.13 -1.37
C PHE A 164 -0.99 -20.62 -1.76
N GLN A 165 0.04 -21.08 -2.49
CA GLN A 165 0.22 -22.50 -2.86
C GLN A 165 0.25 -23.42 -1.63
N ASP A 166 0.87 -22.98 -0.52
CA ASP A 166 0.92 -23.76 0.72
C ASP A 166 -0.39 -23.72 1.51
N CYS A 167 -1.32 -22.83 1.15
CA CYS A 167 -2.61 -22.66 1.84
C CYS A 167 -3.77 -23.39 1.14
N THR A 168 -3.58 -23.87 -0.10
CA THR A 168 -4.61 -24.57 -0.89
C THR A 168 -4.85 -26.04 -0.49
N SER A 169 -4.07 -26.60 0.43
CA SER A 169 -4.15 -28.03 0.79
C SER A 169 -5.19 -28.38 1.87
N GLU A 170 -5.66 -27.40 2.66
CA GLU A 170 -6.65 -27.62 3.73
C GLU A 170 -7.98 -26.95 3.36
N ASN A 171 -8.92 -27.77 2.88
CA ASN A 171 -10.29 -27.36 2.57
C ASN A 171 -10.97 -26.67 3.76
N ALA A 172 -11.06 -25.34 3.71
CA ALA A 172 -12.28 -24.56 3.98
C ALA A 172 -11.93 -23.08 3.87
N LEU A 173 -12.46 -22.36 2.88
CA LEU A 173 -12.42 -20.90 2.86
C LEU A 173 -13.50 -20.35 3.81
N ASP A 174 -13.43 -20.71 5.10
CA ASP A 174 -14.28 -20.17 6.15
C ASP A 174 -13.61 -18.93 6.78
N GLU A 175 -14.40 -18.04 7.40
CA GLU A 175 -13.92 -16.79 8.06
C GLU A 175 -12.72 -17.02 8.99
N LEU A 176 -12.68 -18.17 9.67
CA LEU A 176 -11.59 -18.58 10.57
C LEU A 176 -10.26 -18.84 9.82
N ASN A 177 -10.34 -19.34 8.60
CA ASN A 177 -9.18 -19.73 7.80
C ASN A 177 -8.54 -18.56 7.07
N ILE A 178 -9.29 -17.48 6.83
CA ILE A 178 -8.78 -16.23 6.26
C ILE A 178 -7.82 -15.52 7.24
N GLU A 179 -8.12 -15.54 8.54
CA GLU A 179 -7.26 -14.96 9.58
C GLU A 179 -6.05 -15.85 9.92
N ILE A 180 -6.20 -17.16 9.80
CA ILE A 180 -5.08 -18.12 9.84
C ILE A 180 -4.17 -17.96 8.62
N LEU A 181 -4.75 -17.72 7.44
CA LEU A 181 -4.02 -17.37 6.21
C LEU A 181 -3.19 -16.12 6.40
N ARG A 182 -3.76 -15.05 6.97
CA ARG A 182 -3.01 -13.84 7.33
C ARG A 182 -1.80 -14.18 8.19
N ASN A 183 -1.99 -14.91 9.30
CA ASN A 183 -0.90 -15.26 10.21
C ASN A 183 0.15 -16.20 9.59
N LYS A 184 -0.23 -17.09 8.67
CA LYS A 184 0.71 -17.94 7.92
C LYS A 184 1.49 -17.11 6.89
N LEU A 185 0.82 -16.25 6.12
CA LEU A 185 1.41 -15.40 5.08
C LEU A 185 2.41 -14.39 5.62
N TYR A 186 2.16 -13.78 6.79
CA TYR A 186 3.13 -12.90 7.46
C TYR A 186 4.33 -13.66 8.06
N LYS A 187 4.26 -15.00 8.17
CA LYS A 187 5.36 -15.85 8.65
C LYS A 187 6.20 -16.47 7.52
N VAL A 188 5.74 -16.45 6.27
CA VAL A 188 6.52 -16.99 5.14
C VAL A 188 7.67 -16.02 4.84
N PRO A 189 8.94 -16.43 5.03
CA PRO A 189 10.07 -15.59 4.66
C PRO A 189 10.11 -15.39 3.13
N PRO A 190 10.61 -14.24 2.64
CA PRO A 190 10.69 -13.98 1.21
C PRO A 190 11.46 -15.10 0.51
N ILE A 191 10.86 -15.65 -0.55
CA ILE A 191 11.41 -16.73 -1.36
C ILE A 191 12.72 -16.22 -1.99
N GLY A 192 13.83 -16.66 -1.42
CA GLY A 192 15.18 -16.23 -1.80
C GLY A 192 16.32 -16.75 -0.90
N GLN A 193 16.05 -17.67 0.03
CA GLN A 193 17.07 -18.41 0.78
C GLN A 193 16.92 -19.92 0.54
N THR A 194 17.22 -20.36 -0.68
CA THR A 194 17.75 -21.70 -0.98
C THR A 194 18.59 -21.61 -2.25
#